data_AF-W8GN73-F1
#
_entry.id   AF-W8GN73-F1
#
_cell.length_a   1.000
_cell.length_b   1.000
_cell.length_c   1.000
_cell.angle_alpha   90.00
_cell.angle_beta   90.00
_cell.angle_gamma   90.00
#
_symmetry.space_group_name_H-M   'P 1'
#
loop_
_entity.id
_entity.type
_entity.pdbx_description
1 polymer ?
#
loop_
_entity_poly.entity_id
_entity_poly.type
_entity_poly.pdbx_seq_one_letter_code
_entity_poly.pdbx_strand_id
1 'polypeptide(L)'
;MEENNIIKLRAKINQKAIIFLYSKIIIMIVFLIISFIFIFSIYQFFFNNGQIKDKNFNAWKMEGNAWVIYFWFILSFISSLTGILGDIFLHRDNKKCFFFYFSFIFTYFLSCIILFLWFEALEQIIVFFLVLFAYLSWGKEKKIDKKIAFANWYLVFFLLVFLFSFTFIFAKLIKVLLDDTNFADEAAYLDAFITLSFLIGWFLLIKKNIQAYLFYLLSTIGAIFLAIDYHTWIYLFSNFFYLFLYFLGINNWIYLAKKE
;
A
#
# COMPACT_ATOMS: atom_id res chain seq x y z
N MET A 1 51.90 -13.19 -7.28
CA MET A 1 50.86 -12.16 -7.58
C MET A 1 49.54 -12.78 -8.03
N GLU A 2 49.54 -13.87 -8.81
CA GLU A 2 48.30 -14.55 -9.26
C GLU A 2 47.49 -15.21 -8.13
N GLU A 3 48.13 -15.88 -7.16
CA GLU A 3 47.40 -16.49 -6.02
C GLU A 3 46.64 -15.46 -5.18
N ASN A 4 47.22 -14.27 -4.95
CA ASN A 4 46.55 -13.19 -4.22
C ASN A 4 45.33 -12.64 -4.98
N ASN A 5 45.37 -12.66 -6.33
CA ASN A 5 44.22 -12.31 -7.15
C ASN A 5 43.14 -13.40 -7.13
N ILE A 6 43.52 -14.68 -7.10
CA ILE A 6 42.59 -15.82 -7.01
C ILE A 6 41.88 -15.84 -5.64
N ILE A 7 42.61 -15.58 -4.54
CA ILE A 7 42.05 -15.50 -3.18
C ILE A 7 41.07 -14.32 -3.08
N LYS A 8 41.43 -13.14 -3.60
CA LYS A 8 40.52 -11.98 -3.68
C LYS A 8 39.28 -12.27 -4.54
N LEU A 9 39.41 -12.99 -5.65
CA LEU A 9 38.28 -13.35 -6.51
C LEU A 9 37.32 -14.32 -5.80
N ARG A 10 37.84 -15.37 -5.16
CA ARG A 10 37.02 -16.35 -4.41
C ARG A 10 36.27 -15.70 -3.25
N ALA A 11 36.93 -14.81 -2.50
CA ALA A 11 36.29 -14.06 -1.42
C ALA A 11 35.15 -13.16 -1.94
N LYS A 12 35.35 -12.50 -3.09
CA LYS A 12 34.34 -11.65 -3.73
C LYS A 12 33.16 -12.45 -4.30
N ILE A 13 33.41 -13.67 -4.81
CA ILE A 13 32.36 -14.60 -5.25
C ILE A 13 31.56 -15.11 -4.06
N ASN A 14 32.22 -15.51 -2.97
CA ASN A 14 31.55 -15.94 -1.73
C ASN A 14 30.69 -14.82 -1.13
N GLN A 15 31.17 -13.57 -1.10
CA GLN A 15 30.35 -12.43 -0.63
C GLN A 15 29.10 -12.21 -1.49
N LYS A 16 29.21 -12.30 -2.82
CA LYS A 16 28.04 -12.19 -3.71
C LYS A 16 27.05 -13.34 -3.49
N ALA A 17 27.55 -14.57 -3.31
CA ALA A 17 26.71 -15.73 -3.04
C ALA A 17 26.00 -15.61 -1.68
N ILE A 18 26.69 -15.11 -0.65
CA ILE A 18 26.13 -14.86 0.68
C ILE A 18 25.02 -13.80 0.61
N ILE A 19 25.25 -12.67 -0.06
CA ILE A 19 24.24 -11.61 -0.25
C ILE A 19 23.02 -12.15 -1.02
N PHE A 20 23.25 -12.98 -2.04
CA PHE A 20 22.19 -13.63 -2.81
C PHE A 20 21.40 -14.65 -1.99
N LEU A 21 22.05 -15.36 -1.06
CA LEU A 21 21.37 -16.30 -0.15
C LEU A 21 20.51 -15.54 0.87
N TYR A 22 21.05 -14.48 1.48
CA TYR A 22 20.31 -13.66 2.44
C TYR A 22 19.10 -12.97 1.82
N SER A 23 19.21 -12.48 0.58
CA SER A 23 18.06 -11.89 -0.10
C SER A 23 16.94 -12.91 -0.33
N LYS A 24 17.26 -14.16 -0.67
CA LYS A 24 16.28 -15.26 -0.78
C LYS A 24 15.64 -15.65 0.54
N ILE A 25 16.43 -15.70 1.63
CA ILE A 25 15.90 -16.00 2.97
C ILE A 25 14.94 -14.91 3.43
N ILE A 26 15.29 -13.64 3.24
CA ILE A 26 14.41 -12.51 3.57
C ILE A 26 13.10 -12.60 2.78
N ILE A 27 13.18 -12.85 1.45
CA ILE A 27 11.98 -13.04 0.61
C ILE A 27 11.13 -14.21 1.15
N MET A 28 11.75 -15.33 1.53
CA MET A 28 11.05 -16.49 2.07
C MET A 28 10.37 -16.20 3.42
N ILE A 29 11.04 -15.48 4.32
CA ILE A 29 10.46 -15.06 5.62
C ILE A 29 9.27 -14.13 5.38
N VAL A 30 9.40 -13.15 4.50
CA VAL A 30 8.31 -12.24 4.15
C VAL A 30 7.14 -13.03 3.55
N PHE A 31 7.40 -13.99 2.66
CA PHE A 31 6.37 -14.83 2.08
C PHE A 31 5.69 -15.74 3.11
N LEU A 32 6.43 -16.27 4.08
CA LEU A 32 5.89 -17.03 5.21
C LEU A 32 4.98 -16.18 6.08
N ILE A 33 5.38 -14.94 6.41
CA ILE A 33 4.55 -13.99 7.16
C ILE A 33 3.26 -13.69 6.38
N ILE A 34 3.37 -13.37 5.09
CA ILE A 34 2.21 -13.14 4.21
C ILE A 34 1.28 -14.37 4.20
N SER A 35 1.82 -15.57 4.05
CA SER A 35 1.05 -16.82 4.02
C SER A 35 0.37 -17.11 5.36
N PHE A 36 1.06 -16.86 6.47
CA PHE A 36 0.50 -17.01 7.81
C PHE A 36 -0.66 -16.03 8.03
N ILE A 37 -0.48 -14.75 7.71
CA ILE A 37 -1.53 -13.73 7.86
C ILE A 37 -2.71 -14.03 6.93
N PHE A 38 -2.47 -14.56 5.75
CA PHE A 38 -3.50 -15.01 4.83
C PHE A 38 -4.37 -16.14 5.43
N ILE A 39 -3.72 -17.21 5.89
CA ILE A 39 -4.41 -18.35 6.53
C ILE A 39 -5.16 -17.87 7.78
N PHE A 40 -4.54 -16.99 8.56
CA PHE A 40 -5.16 -16.39 9.74
C PHE A 40 -6.39 -15.56 9.38
N SER A 41 -6.36 -14.78 8.29
CA SER A 41 -7.51 -14.00 7.81
C SER A 41 -8.70 -14.89 7.44
N ILE A 42 -8.43 -16.02 6.78
CA ILE A 42 -9.45 -17.04 6.48
C ILE A 42 -9.98 -17.65 7.79
N TYR A 43 -9.08 -18.08 8.68
CA TYR A 43 -9.47 -18.66 9.96
C TYR A 43 -10.36 -17.72 10.78
N GLN A 44 -9.97 -16.45 10.88
CA GLN A 44 -10.71 -15.41 11.60
C GLN A 44 -12.13 -15.24 11.04
N PHE A 45 -12.29 -15.20 9.72
CA PHE A 45 -13.60 -15.05 9.07
C PHE A 45 -14.54 -16.24 9.31
N PHE A 46 -14.00 -17.46 9.29
CA PHE A 46 -14.81 -18.67 9.41
C PHE A 46 -15.04 -19.12 10.86
N PHE A 47 -14.08 -18.91 11.76
CA PHE A 47 -14.05 -19.60 13.06
C PHE A 47 -13.89 -18.68 14.27
N ASN A 48 -13.54 -17.40 14.16
CA ASN A 48 -13.29 -16.57 15.34
C ASN A 48 -14.48 -15.69 15.76
N ASN A 49 -14.59 -15.47 17.08
CA ASN A 49 -15.38 -14.43 17.74
C ASN A 49 -14.66 -13.07 17.72
N GLY A 50 -13.89 -12.76 16.67
CA GLY A 50 -13.06 -11.53 16.61
C GLY A 50 -13.88 -10.25 16.70
N GLN A 51 -13.25 -9.10 16.88
CA GLN A 51 -13.91 -7.80 16.74
C GLN A 51 -13.67 -7.22 15.33
N ILE A 52 -14.56 -6.37 14.83
CA ILE A 52 -14.29 -5.42 13.75
C ILE A 52 -14.78 -4.06 14.27
N LYS A 53 -13.86 -3.10 14.44
CA LYS A 53 -14.15 -1.73 14.89
C LYS A 53 -15.10 -1.71 16.10
N ASP A 54 -14.64 -2.32 17.20
CA ASP A 54 -15.33 -2.47 18.49
C ASP A 54 -16.61 -3.33 18.51
N LYS A 55 -17.08 -3.81 17.36
CA LYS A 55 -18.22 -4.73 17.27
C LYS A 55 -17.75 -6.17 17.26
N ASN A 56 -18.42 -7.04 18.02
CA ASN A 56 -18.19 -8.48 17.91
C ASN A 56 -18.56 -8.93 16.49
N PHE A 57 -17.58 -9.40 15.72
CA PHE A 57 -17.76 -9.84 14.34
C PHE A 57 -18.79 -10.95 14.24
N ASN A 58 -18.87 -11.84 15.24
CA ASN A 58 -19.88 -12.88 15.29
C ASN A 58 -21.28 -12.31 15.58
N ALA A 59 -21.41 -11.26 16.40
CA ALA A 59 -22.68 -10.56 16.56
C ALA A 59 -23.11 -9.90 15.24
N TRP A 60 -22.21 -9.21 14.55
CA TRP A 60 -22.49 -8.66 13.20
C TRP A 60 -22.85 -9.75 12.19
N LYS A 61 -22.20 -10.92 12.28
CA LYS A 61 -22.49 -12.09 11.43
C LYS A 61 -23.84 -12.75 11.72
N MET A 62 -24.28 -12.71 12.98
CA MET A 62 -25.57 -13.26 13.41
C MET A 62 -26.72 -12.29 13.15
N GLU A 63 -26.50 -10.99 13.27
CA GLU A 63 -27.50 -9.94 13.07
C GLU A 63 -27.61 -9.47 11.60
N GLY A 64 -26.52 -9.61 10.84
CA GLY A 64 -26.41 -9.17 9.45
C GLY A 64 -26.90 -10.22 8.45
N ASN A 65 -27.19 -9.76 7.22
CA ASN A 65 -27.49 -10.67 6.12
C ASN A 65 -26.22 -11.41 5.69
N ALA A 66 -26.20 -12.74 5.86
CA ALA A 66 -25.08 -13.60 5.51
C ALA A 66 -24.53 -13.33 4.10
N TRP A 67 -25.41 -13.12 3.11
CA TRP A 67 -24.99 -12.80 1.74
C TRP A 67 -24.15 -11.52 1.64
N VAL A 68 -24.51 -10.48 2.38
CA VAL A 68 -23.77 -9.20 2.40
C VAL A 68 -22.38 -9.39 2.99
N ILE A 69 -22.25 -10.24 4.00
CA ILE A 69 -20.98 -10.50 4.69
C ILE A 69 -20.04 -11.33 3.82
N TYR A 70 -20.54 -12.39 3.19
CA TYR A 70 -19.74 -13.16 2.23
C TYR A 70 -19.37 -12.31 1.00
N PHE A 71 -20.28 -11.48 0.53
CA PHE A 71 -20.02 -10.55 -0.58
C PHE A 71 -18.92 -9.54 -0.22
N TRP A 72 -18.97 -8.94 0.97
CA TRP A 72 -17.91 -8.07 1.48
C TRP A 72 -16.55 -8.78 1.54
N PHE A 73 -16.51 -10.01 2.04
CA PHE A 73 -15.27 -10.77 2.15
C PHE A 73 -14.65 -11.04 0.76
N ILE A 74 -15.48 -11.45 -0.20
CA ILE A 74 -15.07 -11.66 -1.60
C ILE A 74 -14.58 -10.35 -2.21
N LEU A 75 -15.30 -9.24 -2.03
CA LEU A 75 -14.88 -7.92 -2.51
C LEU A 75 -13.53 -7.51 -1.94
N SER A 76 -13.30 -7.73 -0.65
CA SER A 76 -12.04 -7.41 0.02
C SER A 76 -10.86 -8.23 -0.51
N PHE A 77 -11.13 -9.49 -0.87
CA PHE A 77 -10.14 -10.35 -1.53
C PHE A 77 -9.82 -9.89 -2.95
N ILE A 78 -10.85 -9.60 -3.77
CA ILE A 78 -10.68 -9.11 -5.14
C ILE A 78 -9.94 -7.78 -5.14
N SER A 79 -10.30 -6.88 -4.23
CA SER A 79 -9.61 -5.61 -4.01
C SER A 79 -8.13 -5.85 -3.74
N SER A 80 -7.80 -6.67 -2.74
CA SER A 80 -6.41 -6.98 -2.40
C SER A 80 -5.63 -7.55 -3.58
N LEU A 81 -6.20 -8.51 -4.30
CA LEU A 81 -5.58 -9.16 -5.46
C LEU A 81 -5.37 -8.18 -6.62
N THR A 82 -6.38 -7.38 -6.96
CA THR A 82 -6.28 -6.41 -8.05
C THR A 82 -5.33 -5.27 -7.72
N GLY A 83 -5.26 -4.82 -6.46
CA GLY A 83 -4.25 -3.86 -6.01
C GLY A 83 -2.82 -4.41 -6.18
N ILE A 84 -2.59 -5.66 -5.75
CA ILE A 84 -1.29 -6.36 -5.92
C ILE A 84 -0.88 -6.44 -7.39
N LEU A 85 -1.82 -6.83 -8.27
CA LEU A 85 -1.57 -6.88 -9.71
C LEU A 85 -1.28 -5.48 -10.27
N GLY A 86 -2.03 -4.47 -9.83
CA GLY A 86 -1.80 -3.06 -10.18
C GLY A 86 -0.36 -2.64 -9.91
N ASP A 87 0.12 -2.88 -8.69
CA ASP A 87 1.49 -2.60 -8.26
C ASP A 87 2.53 -3.36 -9.10
N ILE A 88 2.35 -4.66 -9.36
CA ILE A 88 3.27 -5.45 -10.20
C ILE A 88 3.41 -4.83 -11.60
N PHE A 89 2.31 -4.44 -12.24
CA PHE A 89 2.34 -3.80 -13.55
C PHE A 89 2.91 -2.38 -13.49
N LEU A 90 2.62 -1.63 -12.41
CA LEU A 90 3.15 -0.29 -12.18
C LEU A 90 4.68 -0.33 -12.04
N HIS A 91 5.21 -1.27 -11.27
CA HIS A 91 6.65 -1.43 -11.08
C HIS A 91 7.35 -1.70 -12.41
N ARG A 92 6.68 -2.34 -13.37
CA ARG A 92 7.17 -2.60 -14.72
C ARG A 92 6.94 -1.45 -15.71
N ASP A 93 6.55 -0.26 -15.24
CA ASP A 93 6.16 0.91 -16.03
C ASP A 93 5.11 0.59 -17.12
N ASN A 94 4.19 -0.34 -16.79
CA ASN A 94 3.19 -0.82 -17.74
C ASN A 94 1.84 -0.16 -17.48
N LYS A 95 1.34 0.58 -18.47
CA LYS A 95 0.04 1.28 -18.43
C LYS A 95 -1.15 0.37 -18.11
N LYS A 96 -1.04 -0.94 -18.28
CA LYS A 96 -2.08 -1.90 -17.85
C LYS A 96 -2.34 -1.88 -16.33
N CYS A 97 -1.42 -1.34 -15.51
CA CYS A 97 -1.62 -1.17 -14.08
C CYS A 97 -2.92 -0.41 -13.74
N PHE A 98 -3.29 0.59 -14.54
CA PHE A 98 -4.48 1.41 -14.27
C PHE A 98 -5.78 0.64 -14.37
N PHE A 99 -5.88 -0.37 -15.25
CA PHE A 99 -7.06 -1.25 -15.28
C PHE A 99 -7.25 -1.97 -13.95
N PHE A 100 -6.16 -2.50 -13.40
CA PHE A 100 -6.18 -3.14 -12.09
C PHE A 100 -6.48 -2.15 -10.97
N TYR A 101 -5.92 -0.93 -11.00
CA TYR A 101 -6.25 0.11 -10.02
C TYR A 101 -7.72 0.54 -10.08
N PHE A 102 -8.33 0.67 -11.25
CA PHE A 102 -9.76 0.96 -11.35
C PHE A 102 -10.61 -0.16 -10.73
N SER A 103 -10.24 -1.42 -10.95
CA SER A 103 -10.90 -2.57 -10.30
C SER A 103 -10.70 -2.56 -8.79
N PHE A 104 -9.49 -2.24 -8.32
CA PHE A 104 -9.17 -2.10 -6.90
C PHE A 104 -10.02 -1.00 -6.26
N ILE A 105 -10.00 0.21 -6.80
CA ILE A 105 -10.78 1.35 -6.30
C ILE A 105 -12.26 1.00 -6.19
N PHE A 106 -12.84 0.41 -7.25
CA PHE A 106 -14.26 0.06 -7.26
C PHE A 106 -14.62 -0.99 -6.20
N THR A 107 -13.82 -2.06 -6.10
CA THR A 107 -14.09 -3.16 -5.16
C THR A 107 -13.81 -2.74 -3.71
N TYR A 108 -12.80 -1.91 -3.47
CA TYR A 108 -12.51 -1.33 -2.15
C TYR A 108 -13.60 -0.34 -1.73
N PHE A 109 -14.05 0.54 -2.64
CA PHE A 109 -15.14 1.48 -2.40
C PHE A 109 -16.42 0.77 -1.96
N LEU A 110 -16.82 -0.28 -2.69
CA LEU A 110 -17.99 -1.09 -2.31
C LEU A 110 -17.79 -1.79 -0.96
N SER A 111 -16.60 -2.31 -0.69
CA SER A 111 -16.26 -2.92 0.60
C SER A 111 -16.38 -1.90 1.75
N CYS A 112 -15.91 -0.67 1.54
CA CYS A 112 -16.02 0.42 2.51
C CYS A 112 -17.48 0.79 2.79
N ILE A 113 -18.33 0.87 1.76
CA ILE A 113 -19.77 1.16 1.94
C ILE A 113 -20.44 0.09 2.81
N ILE A 114 -20.14 -1.20 2.58
CA ILE A 114 -20.74 -2.30 3.37
C ILE A 114 -20.32 -2.21 4.85
N LEU A 115 -19.09 -1.77 5.12
CA LEU A 115 -18.57 -1.58 6.47
C LEU A 115 -18.89 -0.20 7.07
N PHE A 116 -19.63 0.67 6.36
CA PHE A 116 -19.90 2.06 6.76
C PHE A 116 -18.61 2.88 7.01
N LEU A 117 -17.54 2.55 6.27
CA LEU A 117 -16.27 3.26 6.24
C LEU A 117 -16.36 4.45 5.27
N TRP A 118 -17.13 5.48 5.67
CA TRP A 118 -17.47 6.62 4.82
C TRP A 118 -16.26 7.42 4.38
N PHE A 119 -15.28 7.58 5.26
CA PHE A 119 -14.08 8.35 4.97
C PHE A 119 -13.21 7.65 3.91
N GLU A 120 -12.98 6.35 4.09
CA GLU A 120 -12.22 5.50 3.17
C GLU A 120 -12.91 5.38 1.81
N ALA A 121 -14.26 5.34 1.81
CA ALA A 121 -15.05 5.41 0.58
C ALA A 121 -14.87 6.75 -0.14
N LEU A 122 -14.87 7.88 0.59
CA LEU A 122 -14.59 9.20 0.01
C LEU A 122 -13.15 9.30 -0.52
N GLU A 123 -12.18 8.73 0.19
CA GLU A 123 -10.79 8.62 -0.28
C GLU A 123 -10.74 7.91 -1.64
N GLN A 124 -11.47 6.81 -1.83
CA GLN A 124 -11.49 6.10 -3.12
C GLN A 124 -12.01 6.95 -4.28
N ILE A 125 -12.94 7.89 -4.02
CA ILE A 125 -13.39 8.82 -5.06
C ILE A 125 -12.25 9.75 -5.47
N ILE A 126 -11.49 10.27 -4.51
CA ILE A 126 -10.31 11.12 -4.79
C ILE A 126 -9.26 10.32 -5.56
N VAL A 127 -8.97 9.10 -5.09
CA VAL A 127 -7.98 8.19 -5.70
C VAL A 127 -8.41 7.79 -7.11
N PHE A 128 -9.71 7.59 -7.38
CA PHE A 128 -10.23 7.37 -8.72
C PHE A 128 -9.81 8.46 -9.69
N PHE A 129 -10.01 9.73 -9.32
CA PHE A 129 -9.62 10.85 -10.17
C PHE A 129 -8.10 10.93 -10.35
N LEU A 130 -7.32 10.68 -9.29
CA LEU A 130 -5.86 10.62 -9.40
C LEU A 130 -5.39 9.53 -10.36
N VAL A 131 -5.95 8.32 -10.26
CA VAL A 131 -5.68 7.19 -11.15
C VAL A 131 -6.10 7.51 -12.59
N LEU A 132 -7.23 8.19 -12.77
CA LEU A 132 -7.68 8.65 -14.08
C LEU A 132 -6.72 9.67 -14.69
N PHE A 133 -6.28 10.68 -13.93
CA PHE A 133 -5.28 11.64 -14.38
C PHE A 133 -3.94 10.97 -14.68
N ALA A 134 -3.51 10.02 -13.86
CA ALA A 134 -2.32 9.21 -14.08
C ALA A 134 -2.44 8.43 -15.39
N TYR A 135 -3.54 7.72 -15.62
CA TYR A 135 -3.81 6.97 -16.84
C TYR A 135 -3.81 7.86 -18.10
N LEU A 136 -4.46 9.03 -18.02
CA LEU A 136 -4.56 9.97 -19.12
C LEU A 136 -3.20 10.60 -19.45
N SER A 137 -2.36 10.85 -18.44
CA SER A 137 -1.02 11.43 -18.63
C SER A 137 0.03 10.37 -19.00
N TRP A 138 -0.17 9.10 -18.65
CA TRP A 138 0.79 8.02 -18.92
C TRP A 138 1.01 7.83 -20.42
N GLY A 139 2.21 8.17 -20.90
CA GLY A 139 2.65 7.98 -22.28
C GLY A 139 2.16 9.02 -23.29
N LYS A 140 1.51 10.13 -22.87
CA LYS A 140 1.06 11.20 -23.80
C LYS A 140 2.15 12.20 -24.21
N GLU A 141 3.32 12.20 -23.59
CA GLU A 141 4.38 13.16 -23.88
C GLU A 141 5.50 12.51 -24.69
N LYS A 142 5.43 12.62 -26.02
CA LYS A 142 6.44 12.11 -26.98
C LYS A 142 7.69 12.99 -27.09
N LYS A 143 7.77 14.10 -26.36
CA LYS A 143 8.93 15.01 -26.38
C LYS A 143 9.18 15.48 -24.95
N ILE A 144 10.36 15.13 -24.43
CA ILE A 144 10.95 15.50 -23.13
C ILE A 144 10.56 14.56 -21.96
N ASP A 145 11.35 13.49 -21.82
CA ASP A 145 11.82 12.88 -20.56
C ASP A 145 10.97 13.03 -19.28
N LYS A 146 9.79 12.41 -19.23
CA LYS A 146 9.32 11.82 -17.95
C LYS A 146 9.86 10.41 -17.82
N LYS A 147 11.19 10.36 -17.69
CA LYS A 147 11.95 9.18 -17.30
C LYS A 147 11.77 8.94 -15.80
N ILE A 148 11.90 7.69 -15.36
CA ILE A 148 11.89 7.39 -13.93
C ILE A 148 13.08 8.12 -13.30
N ALA A 149 12.82 8.95 -12.30
CA ALA A 149 13.82 9.87 -11.75
C ALA A 149 13.80 9.91 -10.22
N PHE A 150 14.86 10.47 -9.65
CA PHE A 150 14.87 10.85 -8.25
C PHE A 150 14.32 12.27 -8.10
N ALA A 151 13.36 12.45 -7.20
CA ALA A 151 12.92 13.76 -6.76
C ALA A 151 14.06 14.51 -6.07
N ASN A 152 14.02 15.83 -6.18
CA ASN A 152 14.89 16.73 -5.44
C ASN A 152 14.68 16.54 -3.92
N TRP A 153 15.77 16.38 -3.15
CA TRP A 153 15.71 16.22 -1.69
C TRP A 153 15.00 17.36 -0.96
N TYR A 154 15.10 18.61 -1.45
CA TYR A 154 14.35 19.73 -0.88
C TYR A 154 12.84 19.56 -1.04
N LEU A 155 12.39 19.01 -2.17
CA LEU A 155 10.98 18.68 -2.38
C LEU A 155 10.54 17.57 -1.43
N VAL A 156 11.35 16.51 -1.27
CA VAL A 156 11.04 15.42 -0.33
C VAL A 156 10.92 15.92 1.10
N PHE A 157 11.88 16.75 1.54
CA PHE A 157 11.85 17.36 2.87
C PHE A 157 10.62 18.25 3.06
N PHE A 158 10.34 19.13 2.09
CA PHE A 158 9.13 19.95 2.10
C PHE A 158 7.86 19.09 2.24
N LEU A 159 7.75 18.00 1.47
CA LEU A 159 6.60 17.10 1.50
C LEU A 159 6.49 16.35 2.85
N LEU A 160 7.60 16.02 3.51
CA LEU A 160 7.57 15.43 4.85
C LEU A 160 7.09 16.45 5.89
N VAL A 161 7.59 17.69 5.85
CA VAL A 161 7.11 18.77 6.73
C VAL A 161 5.63 19.06 6.48
N PHE A 162 5.22 19.09 5.21
CA PHE A 162 3.83 19.24 4.81
C PHE A 162 2.98 18.10 5.39
N LEU A 163 3.40 16.83 5.24
CA LEU A 163 2.69 15.67 5.78
C LEU A 163 2.42 15.85 7.27
N PHE A 164 3.46 16.04 8.09
CA PHE A 164 3.28 16.18 9.54
C PHE A 164 2.42 17.39 9.93
N SER A 165 2.60 18.53 9.28
CA SER A 165 1.85 19.76 9.61
C SER A 165 0.37 19.64 9.22
N PHE A 166 0.10 19.08 8.04
CA PHE A 166 -1.26 18.96 7.51
C PHE A 166 -2.02 17.77 8.08
N THR A 167 -1.36 16.75 8.63
CA THR A 167 -2.03 15.67 9.38
C THR A 167 -2.93 16.24 10.47
N PHE A 168 -2.48 17.25 11.23
CA PHE A 168 -3.31 17.84 12.30
C PHE A 168 -4.54 18.57 11.76
N ILE A 169 -4.37 19.35 10.69
CA ILE A 169 -5.44 20.12 10.07
C ILE A 169 -6.47 19.17 9.45
N PHE A 170 -5.98 18.16 8.73
CA PHE A 170 -6.81 17.21 8.02
C PHE A 170 -7.54 16.26 8.99
N ALA A 171 -6.90 15.81 10.06
CA ALA A 171 -7.57 15.04 11.12
C ALA A 171 -8.71 15.83 11.77
N LYS A 172 -8.52 17.14 12.01
CA LYS A 172 -9.59 18.01 12.51
C LYS A 172 -10.76 18.10 11.51
N LEU A 173 -10.45 18.18 10.22
CA LEU A 173 -11.48 18.17 9.17
C LEU A 173 -12.25 16.84 9.16
N ILE A 174 -11.56 15.69 9.25
CA ILE A 174 -12.18 14.36 9.31
C ILE A 174 -13.16 14.27 10.48
N LYS A 175 -12.75 14.70 11.68
CA LYS A 175 -13.63 14.72 12.87
C LYS A 175 -14.90 15.53 12.65
N VAL A 176 -14.77 16.72 12.07
CA VAL A 176 -15.91 17.58 11.76
C VAL A 176 -16.84 16.91 10.74
N LEU A 177 -16.28 16.23 9.73
CA LEU A 177 -17.06 15.55 8.69
C LEU A 177 -17.79 14.29 9.19
N LEU A 178 -17.25 13.62 10.21
CA LEU A 178 -17.83 12.40 10.77
C LEU A 178 -18.84 12.67 11.90
N ASP A 179 -18.98 13.92 12.36
CA ASP A 179 -19.85 14.34 13.48
C ASP A 179 -19.72 13.46 14.73
N ASP A 180 -18.54 12.87 14.92
CA ASP A 180 -18.32 11.83 15.91
C ASP A 180 -17.48 12.40 17.06
N THR A 181 -18.18 12.88 18.10
CA THR A 181 -17.58 13.36 19.35
C THR A 181 -16.88 12.25 20.16
N ASN A 182 -17.05 10.99 19.77
CA ASN A 182 -16.40 9.82 20.39
C ASN A 182 -15.28 9.22 19.51
N PHE A 183 -14.99 9.77 18.33
CA PHE A 183 -13.89 9.29 17.52
C PHE A 183 -12.57 9.60 18.24
N ALA A 184 -11.92 8.55 18.76
CA ALA A 184 -10.70 8.69 19.55
C ALA A 184 -9.70 9.57 18.79
N ASP A 185 -9.21 10.61 19.48
CA ASP A 185 -8.47 11.68 18.84
C ASP A 185 -7.32 11.14 17.98
N GLU A 186 -6.67 10.09 18.48
CA GLU A 186 -5.52 9.39 17.89
C GLU A 186 -5.82 8.66 16.57
N ALA A 187 -6.99 8.01 16.45
CA ALA A 187 -7.37 7.26 15.23
C ALA A 187 -7.52 8.20 14.03
N ALA A 188 -8.15 9.36 14.22
CA ALA A 188 -8.33 10.35 13.16
C ALA A 188 -6.99 10.95 12.69
N TYR A 189 -6.00 11.09 13.59
CA TYR A 189 -4.66 11.55 13.20
C TYR A 189 -3.92 10.48 12.39
N LEU A 190 -4.05 9.21 12.77
CA LEU A 190 -3.45 8.11 12.03
C LEU A 190 -4.08 7.97 10.63
N ASP A 191 -5.41 8.01 10.52
CA ASP A 191 -6.13 8.01 9.24
C ASP A 191 -5.70 9.17 8.35
N ALA A 192 -5.67 10.40 8.89
CA ALA A 192 -5.21 11.57 8.16
C ALA A 192 -3.77 11.43 7.67
N PHE A 193 -2.87 10.89 8.49
CA PHE A 193 -1.48 10.63 8.12
C PHE A 193 -1.38 9.61 6.98
N ILE A 194 -2.12 8.49 7.09
CA ILE A 194 -2.16 7.44 6.06
C ILE A 194 -2.62 8.02 4.74
N THR A 195 -3.79 8.67 4.71
CA THR A 195 -4.37 9.25 3.49
C THR A 195 -3.47 10.31 2.88
N LEU A 196 -2.95 11.26 3.67
CA LEU A 196 -2.05 12.30 3.13
C LEU A 196 -0.76 11.70 2.58
N SER A 197 -0.16 10.74 3.27
CA SER A 197 1.03 10.05 2.78
C SER A 197 0.74 9.32 1.47
N PHE A 198 -0.41 8.65 1.35
CA PHE A 198 -0.84 8.00 0.13
C PHE A 198 -1.02 8.98 -1.04
N LEU A 199 -1.70 10.12 -0.81
CA LEU A 199 -1.92 11.15 -1.82
C LEU A 199 -0.62 11.80 -2.29
N ILE A 200 0.32 12.07 -1.38
CA ILE A 200 1.67 12.56 -1.73
C ILE A 200 2.42 11.52 -2.56
N GLY A 201 2.32 10.24 -2.19
CA GLY A 201 2.86 9.13 -2.97
C GLY A 201 2.35 9.13 -4.40
N TRP A 202 1.03 9.25 -4.60
CA TRP A 202 0.41 9.36 -5.92
C TRP A 202 0.89 10.58 -6.72
N PHE A 203 0.98 11.74 -6.07
CA PHE A 203 1.50 12.96 -6.71
C PHE A 203 2.92 12.76 -7.26
N LEU A 204 3.80 12.11 -6.49
CA LEU A 204 5.15 11.78 -6.92
C LEU A 204 5.16 10.68 -7.98
N LEU A 205 4.27 9.69 -7.87
CA LEU A 205 4.16 8.58 -8.81
C LEU A 205 3.74 9.02 -10.21
N ILE A 206 2.78 9.93 -10.32
CA ILE A 206 2.35 10.53 -11.61
C ILE A 206 3.53 11.21 -12.31
N LYS A 207 4.45 11.77 -11.53
CA LYS A 207 5.70 12.38 -12.02
C LYS A 207 6.85 11.37 -12.19
N LYS A 208 6.61 10.08 -11.97
CA LYS A 208 7.59 8.97 -12.01
C LYS A 208 8.80 9.19 -11.09
N ASN A 209 8.58 9.80 -9.93
CA ASN A 209 9.63 9.96 -8.91
C ASN A 209 9.71 8.72 -8.01
N ILE A 210 10.90 8.15 -7.85
CA ILE A 210 11.17 6.97 -7.02
C ILE A 210 10.75 7.20 -5.56
N GLN A 211 10.88 8.42 -5.05
CA GLN A 211 10.49 8.75 -3.67
C GLN A 211 8.98 8.62 -3.40
N ALA A 212 8.14 8.38 -4.41
CA ALA A 212 6.75 7.95 -4.20
C ALA A 212 6.67 6.73 -3.26
N TYR A 213 7.60 5.79 -3.40
CA TYR A 213 7.65 4.58 -2.56
C TYR A 213 7.94 4.87 -1.08
N LEU A 214 8.63 5.97 -0.75
CA LEU A 214 8.83 6.38 0.65
C LEU A 214 7.49 6.73 1.29
N PHE A 215 6.66 7.51 0.60
CA PHE A 215 5.35 7.93 1.11
C PHE A 215 4.34 6.78 1.10
N TYR A 216 4.41 5.87 0.12
CA TYR A 216 3.64 4.64 0.16
C TYR A 216 4.06 3.74 1.32
N LEU A 217 5.36 3.61 1.60
CA LEU A 217 5.85 2.87 2.78
C LEU A 217 5.31 3.45 4.09
N LEU A 218 5.37 4.78 4.27
CA LEU A 218 4.81 5.46 5.45
C LEU A 218 3.30 5.22 5.58
N SER A 219 2.56 5.31 4.47
CA SER A 219 1.13 5.02 4.42
C SER A 219 0.82 3.58 4.81
N THR A 220 1.54 2.60 4.26
CA THR A 220 1.32 1.18 4.53
C THR A 220 1.69 0.80 5.95
N ILE A 221 2.75 1.38 6.53
CA ILE A 221 3.09 1.15 7.94
C ILE A 221 1.96 1.67 8.84
N GLY A 222 1.44 2.87 8.58
CA GLY A 222 0.28 3.40 9.31
C GLY A 222 -0.96 2.50 9.15
N ALA A 223 -1.24 2.05 7.93
CA ALA A 223 -2.37 1.17 7.64
C ALA A 223 -2.25 -0.22 8.31
N ILE A 224 -1.04 -0.72 8.54
CA ILE A 224 -0.81 -1.95 9.31
C ILE A 224 -1.23 -1.76 10.77
N PHE A 225 -0.82 -0.66 11.41
CA PHE A 225 -1.25 -0.35 12.78
C PHE A 225 -2.77 -0.25 12.86
N LEU A 226 -3.38 0.50 11.94
CA LEU A 226 -4.83 0.65 11.85
C LEU A 226 -5.56 -0.69 11.62
N ALA A 227 -5.02 -1.56 10.76
CA ALA A 227 -5.61 -2.87 10.48
C ALA A 227 -5.50 -3.82 11.68
N ILE A 228 -4.42 -3.70 12.47
CA ILE A 228 -4.28 -4.43 13.74
C ILE A 228 -5.31 -3.90 14.74
N ASP A 229 -5.42 -2.60 14.92
CA ASP A 229 -6.35 -1.99 15.88
C ASP A 229 -7.81 -2.30 15.53
N TYR A 230 -8.19 -2.23 14.25
CA TYR A 230 -9.53 -2.57 13.78
C TYR A 230 -9.76 -4.06 13.54
N HIS A 231 -8.74 -4.90 13.77
CA HIS A 231 -8.80 -6.35 13.57
C HIS A 231 -9.24 -6.76 12.14
N THR A 232 -8.87 -5.95 11.14
CA THR A 232 -9.22 -6.16 9.72
C THR A 232 -8.14 -6.96 9.01
N TRP A 233 -8.00 -8.24 9.38
CA TRP A 233 -6.91 -9.13 8.96
C TRP A 233 -6.71 -9.25 7.43
N ILE A 234 -7.78 -9.18 6.64
CA ILE A 234 -7.68 -9.21 5.18
C ILE A 234 -6.92 -8.00 4.61
N TYR A 235 -7.06 -6.83 5.24
CA TYR A 235 -6.27 -5.65 4.90
C TYR A 235 -4.87 -5.72 5.48
N LEU A 236 -4.68 -6.43 6.60
CA LEU A 236 -3.34 -6.72 7.10
C LEU A 236 -2.55 -7.55 6.08
N PHE A 237 -3.16 -8.60 5.52
CA PHE A 237 -2.56 -9.42 4.46
C PHE A 237 -2.12 -8.58 3.25
N SER A 238 -2.98 -7.70 2.73
CA SER A 238 -2.66 -6.87 1.57
C SER A 238 -1.53 -5.88 1.87
N ASN A 239 -1.54 -5.25 3.04
CA ASN A 239 -0.51 -4.30 3.44
C ASN A 239 0.88 -4.94 3.60
N PHE A 240 0.99 -6.14 4.17
CA PHE A 240 2.28 -6.85 4.20
C PHE A 240 2.77 -7.24 2.80
N PHE A 241 1.85 -7.55 1.89
CA PHE A 241 2.20 -7.79 0.49
C PHE A 241 2.68 -6.52 -0.21
N TYR A 242 2.03 -5.37 0.05
CA TYR A 242 2.45 -4.07 -0.49
C TYR A 242 3.85 -3.68 -0.02
N LEU A 243 4.20 -3.89 1.27
CA LEU A 243 5.56 -3.67 1.76
C LEU A 243 6.59 -4.41 0.91
N PHE A 244 6.34 -5.70 0.64
CA PHE A 244 7.21 -6.52 -0.19
C PHE A 244 7.31 -5.98 -1.63
N LEU A 245 6.18 -5.61 -2.23
CA LEU A 245 6.13 -5.06 -3.57
C LEU A 245 6.87 -3.72 -3.67
N TYR A 246 6.79 -2.84 -2.68
CA TYR A 246 7.51 -1.57 -2.71
C TYR A 246 9.02 -1.75 -2.73
N PHE A 247 9.57 -2.72 -1.99
CA PHE A 247 11.00 -3.04 -2.11
C PHE A 247 11.37 -3.51 -3.52
N LEU A 248 10.54 -4.33 -4.16
CA LEU A 248 10.75 -4.76 -5.54
C LEU A 248 10.60 -3.59 -6.53
N GLY A 249 9.61 -2.73 -6.32
CA GLY A 249 9.32 -1.55 -7.11
C GLY A 249 10.45 -0.53 -7.09
N ILE A 250 10.97 -0.21 -5.89
CA ILE A 250 12.15 0.65 -5.71
C ILE A 250 13.33 0.07 -6.47
N ASN A 251 13.66 -1.22 -6.28
CA ASN A 251 14.79 -1.85 -6.96
C ASN A 251 14.64 -1.80 -8.49
N ASN A 252 13.46 -2.11 -9.01
CA ASN A 252 13.22 -2.08 -10.45
C ASN A 252 13.28 -0.66 -11.01
N TRP A 253 12.69 0.33 -10.32
CA TRP A 253 12.70 1.72 -10.76
C TRP A 253 14.09 2.35 -10.68
N ILE A 254 14.89 2.01 -9.66
CA ILE A 254 16.32 2.38 -9.60
C ILE A 254 17.07 1.77 -10.79
N TYR A 255 16.80 0.51 -11.13
CA TYR A 255 17.43 -0.13 -12.28
C TYR A 255 17.03 0.55 -13.61
N LEU A 256 15.75 0.85 -13.80
CA LEU A 256 15.26 1.57 -14.98
C LEU A 256 15.88 2.97 -15.08
N ALA A 257 15.93 3.72 -13.98
CA ALA A 257 16.55 5.04 -13.93
C ALA A 257 18.07 5.04 -14.24
N LYS A 258 18.76 3.91 -14.01
CA LYS A 258 20.21 3.75 -14.28
C LYS A 258 20.51 3.24 -15.69
N LYS A 259 19.55 2.57 -16.34
CA LYS A 259 19.72 1.99 -17.69
C LYS A 259 19.59 3.07 -18.77
N GLU A 260 18.88 4.14 -18.46
CA GLU A 260 18.67 5.32 -19.30
C GLU A 260 19.76 6.39 -19.11
#